data_AF-A0A2D7X536-F1
#
_entry.id   AF-A0A2D7X536-F1
#
_cell.length_a   1.000
_cell.length_b   1.000
_cell.length_c   1.000
_cell.angle_alpha   90.00
_cell.angle_beta   90.00
_cell.angle_gamma   90.00
#
_symmetry.space_group_name_H-M   'P 1'
#
loop_
_entity.id
_entity.type
_entity.pdbx_description
1 polymer ?
#
loop_
_entity_poly.entity_id
_entity_poly.type
_entity_poly.pdbx_seq_one_letter_code
_entity_poly.pdbx_strand_id
1 'polypeptide(L)'
;MISLLGSLLGFGTSIIPEVIGIFKQKQADAHQLKMLEAKAKYADQMSKLKIAELDAQAEIEETKGLYEHDKSIDSGKFINALRGSVRPVVTYLFLLAYLTTKGVMIYAMIAIQNLDWTVAIDMAWREETDGVIFSAIISFWFGNRAMSKARAWQQDRKN
;
A
#
# COMPACT_ATOMS: atom_id res chain seq x y z
N MET A 1 21.89 -13.34 -81.45
CA MET A 1 21.95 -12.20 -80.51
C MET A 1 20.83 -12.21 -79.44
N ILE A 2 19.91 -13.19 -79.43
CA ILE A 2 18.87 -13.35 -78.39
C ILE A 2 19.41 -13.89 -77.06
N SER A 3 20.56 -14.59 -77.08
CA SER A 3 21.21 -15.14 -75.88
C SER A 3 21.75 -14.07 -74.92
N LEU A 4 22.19 -12.90 -75.42
CA LEU A 4 22.67 -11.80 -74.57
C LEU A 4 21.53 -11.04 -73.87
N LEU A 5 20.35 -10.97 -74.49
CA LEU A 5 19.16 -10.38 -73.88
C LEU A 5 18.53 -11.33 -72.84
N GLY A 6 18.57 -12.65 -73.09
CA GLY A 6 18.15 -13.67 -72.12
C GLY A 6 19.07 -13.75 -70.89
N SER A 7 20.38 -13.57 -71.05
CA SER A 7 21.33 -13.56 -69.92
C SER A 7 21.23 -12.30 -69.07
N LEU A 8 20.93 -11.13 -69.66
CA LEU A 8 20.70 -9.88 -68.93
C LEU A 8 19.37 -9.88 -68.16
N LEU A 9 18.31 -10.46 -68.74
CA LEU A 9 17.03 -10.64 -68.04
C LEU A 9 17.14 -11.69 -66.92
N GLY A 10 17.89 -12.78 -67.12
CA GLY A 10 18.18 -13.78 -66.08
C GLY A 10 19.00 -13.23 -64.90
N PHE A 11 19.96 -12.34 -65.18
CA PHE A 11 20.74 -11.62 -64.15
C PHE A 11 19.91 -10.56 -63.41
N GLY A 12 18.92 -9.95 -64.06
CA GLY A 12 18.00 -9.01 -63.41
C GLY A 12 17.01 -9.71 -62.48
N THR A 13 16.55 -10.91 -62.82
CA THR A 13 15.59 -11.68 -62.00
C THR A 13 16.20 -12.37 -60.79
N SER A 14 17.50 -12.64 -60.77
CA SER A 14 18.17 -13.31 -59.65
C SER A 14 18.43 -12.37 -58.46
N ILE A 15 18.55 -11.06 -58.69
CA ILE A 15 18.84 -10.05 -57.66
C ILE A 15 17.57 -9.56 -56.95
N ILE A 16 16.41 -9.64 -57.60
CA ILE A 16 15.10 -9.26 -57.04
C ILE A 16 14.74 -10.05 -55.76
N PRO A 17 14.84 -11.39 -55.71
CA PRO A 17 14.54 -12.14 -54.49
C PRO A 17 15.48 -11.82 -53.33
N GLU A 18 16.74 -11.48 -53.60
CA GLU A 18 17.74 -11.14 -52.57
C GLU A 18 17.47 -9.77 -51.92
N VAL A 19 17.12 -8.75 -52.71
CA VAL A 19 16.76 -7.41 -52.19
C VAL A 19 15.46 -7.46 -51.40
N ILE A 20 14.46 -8.23 -51.87
CA ILE A 20 13.22 -8.49 -51.13
C ILE A 20 13.51 -9.28 -49.85
N GLY A 21 14.45 -10.23 -49.91
CA GLY A 21 14.94 -10.99 -48.75
C GLY A 21 15.53 -10.09 -47.67
N ILE A 22 16.44 -9.17 -48.02
CA ILE A 22 17.05 -8.22 -47.08
C ILE A 22 15.99 -7.28 -46.47
N PHE A 23 14.99 -6.85 -47.25
CA PHE A 23 13.93 -5.98 -46.74
C PHE A 23 12.97 -6.73 -45.80
N LYS A 24 12.62 -7.98 -46.13
CA LYS A 24 11.83 -8.87 -45.25
C LYS A 24 12.59 -9.23 -43.98
N GLN A 25 13.90 -9.47 -44.07
CA GLN A 25 14.78 -9.72 -42.91
C GLN A 25 14.74 -8.53 -41.95
N LYS A 26 14.98 -7.30 -42.45
CA LYS A 26 14.89 -6.08 -41.63
C LYS A 26 13.53 -5.88 -40.99
N GLN A 27 12.44 -6.20 -41.70
CA GLN A 27 11.09 -6.10 -41.16
C GLN A 27 10.83 -7.14 -40.06
N ALA A 28 11.33 -8.37 -40.25
CA ALA A 28 11.27 -9.43 -39.25
C ALA A 28 12.10 -9.09 -38.00
N ASP A 29 13.30 -8.55 -38.17
CA ASP A 29 14.17 -8.12 -37.07
C ASP A 29 13.53 -6.97 -36.27
N ALA A 30 12.93 -5.98 -36.96
CA ALA A 30 12.20 -4.91 -36.31
C ALA A 30 10.97 -5.40 -35.54
N HIS A 31 10.29 -6.44 -36.04
CA HIS A 31 9.16 -7.07 -35.36
C HIS A 31 9.61 -7.87 -34.13
N GLN A 32 10.71 -8.61 -34.24
CA GLN A 32 11.31 -9.33 -33.12
C GLN A 32 11.78 -8.37 -32.02
N LEU A 33 12.41 -7.25 -32.38
CA LEU A 33 12.80 -6.19 -31.44
C LEU A 33 11.60 -5.63 -30.68
N LYS A 34 10.50 -5.31 -31.38
CA LYS A 34 9.26 -4.84 -30.75
C LYS A 34 8.65 -5.88 -29.82
N MET A 35 8.67 -7.16 -30.22
CA MET A 35 8.19 -8.25 -29.37
C MET A 35 9.06 -8.44 -28.13
N LEU A 36 10.38 -8.31 -28.28
CA LEU A 36 11.34 -8.40 -27.18
C LEU A 36 11.16 -7.23 -26.20
N GLU A 37 10.96 -6.02 -26.70
CA GLU A 37 10.68 -4.83 -25.90
C GLU A 37 9.34 -4.95 -25.15
N ALA A 38 8.29 -5.46 -25.82
CA ALA A 38 7.00 -5.70 -25.18
C ALA A 38 7.12 -6.74 -24.04
N LYS A 39 7.87 -7.83 -24.26
CA LYS A 39 8.16 -8.82 -23.22
C LYS A 39 9.00 -8.24 -22.08
N ALA A 40 9.97 -7.38 -22.39
CA ALA A 40 10.78 -6.70 -21.38
C ALA A 40 9.93 -5.76 -20.52
N LYS A 41 9.02 -4.97 -21.12
CA LYS A 41 8.08 -4.11 -20.38
C LYS A 41 7.12 -4.92 -19.51
N TYR A 42 6.60 -6.03 -20.03
CA TYR A 42 5.74 -6.93 -19.25
C TYR A 42 6.50 -7.55 -18.07
N ALA A 43 7.75 -7.98 -18.29
CA ALA A 43 8.61 -8.50 -17.24
C ALA A 43 8.98 -7.44 -16.18
N ASP A 44 9.24 -6.18 -16.58
CA ASP A 44 9.51 -5.07 -15.67
C ASP A 44 8.28 -4.75 -14.79
N GLN A 45 7.09 -4.68 -15.39
CA GLN A 45 5.84 -4.49 -14.65
C GLN A 45 5.58 -5.64 -13.68
N MET A 46 5.77 -6.88 -14.12
CA MET A 46 5.59 -8.05 -13.28
C MET A 46 6.63 -8.10 -12.14
N SER A 47 7.88 -7.69 -12.40
CA SER A 47 8.93 -7.57 -11.40
C SER A 47 8.57 -6.53 -10.34
N LYS A 48 8.11 -5.34 -10.75
CA LYS A 48 7.65 -4.28 -9.83
C LYS A 48 6.48 -4.72 -8.96
N LEU A 49 5.49 -5.40 -9.56
CA LEU A 49 4.36 -5.95 -8.83
C LEU A 49 4.81 -7.02 -7.83
N LYS A 50 5.74 -7.90 -8.23
CA LYS A 50 6.28 -8.95 -7.37
C LYS A 50 7.14 -8.40 -6.24
N ILE A 51 7.91 -7.33 -6.47
CA ILE A 51 8.64 -6.60 -5.43
C ILE A 51 7.65 -5.96 -4.45
N ALA A 52 6.59 -5.31 -4.92
CA ALA A 52 5.56 -4.73 -4.05
C ALA A 52 4.82 -5.80 -3.21
N GLU A 53 4.53 -6.96 -3.81
CA GLU A 53 3.97 -8.10 -3.08
C GLU A 53 4.95 -8.69 -2.07
N LEU A 54 6.23 -8.82 -2.43
CA LEU A 54 7.28 -9.31 -1.53
C LEU A 54 7.54 -8.34 -0.39
N ASP A 55 7.51 -7.03 -0.60
CA ASP A 55 7.64 -6.02 0.46
C ASP A 55 6.43 -6.05 1.39
N ALA A 56 5.21 -6.17 0.84
CA ALA A 56 4.00 -6.32 1.64
C ALA A 56 4.01 -7.65 2.43
N GLN A 57 4.51 -8.73 1.83
CA GLN A 57 4.69 -10.01 2.50
C GLN A 57 5.81 -9.96 3.54
N ALA A 58 6.90 -9.23 3.28
CA ALA A 58 8.02 -9.07 4.21
C ALA A 58 7.63 -8.23 5.42
N GLU A 59 6.82 -7.17 5.29
CA GLU A 59 6.30 -6.44 6.48
C GLU A 59 5.38 -7.35 7.33
N ILE A 60 4.63 -8.24 6.66
CA ILE A 60 3.79 -9.25 7.32
C ILE A 60 4.65 -10.38 7.94
N GLU A 61 5.70 -10.84 7.27
CA GLU A 61 6.61 -11.91 7.71
C GLU A 61 7.63 -11.43 8.73
N GLU A 62 8.06 -10.19 8.70
CA GLU A 62 8.90 -9.58 9.74
C GLU A 62 8.07 -9.41 11.02
N THR A 63 6.83 -8.91 10.90
CA THR A 63 5.89 -8.87 12.03
C THR A 63 5.57 -10.28 12.50
N LYS A 64 5.31 -11.24 11.61
CA LYS A 64 5.04 -12.63 11.99
C LYS A 64 6.27 -13.34 12.52
N GLY A 65 7.46 -13.08 12.02
CA GLY A 65 8.73 -13.71 12.39
C GLY A 65 9.23 -13.23 13.75
N LEU A 66 9.04 -11.94 14.05
CA LEU A 66 9.17 -11.42 15.41
C LEU A 66 8.16 -12.09 16.35
N TYR A 67 6.92 -12.28 15.89
CA TYR A 67 5.88 -13.00 16.64
C TYR A 67 6.11 -14.52 16.70
N GLU A 68 6.81 -15.15 15.75
CA GLU A 68 7.04 -16.59 15.64
C GLU A 68 8.26 -17.03 16.44
N HIS A 69 9.29 -16.18 16.47
CA HIS A 69 10.38 -16.30 17.43
C HIS A 69 9.83 -16.20 18.87
N ASP A 70 8.86 -15.32 19.13
CA ASP A 70 8.14 -15.23 20.42
C ASP A 70 7.11 -16.36 20.65
N LYS A 71 6.50 -16.93 19.60
CA LYS A 71 5.57 -18.07 19.70
C LYS A 71 6.27 -19.41 19.96
N SER A 72 7.59 -19.48 19.81
CA SER A 72 8.35 -20.65 20.26
C SER A 72 8.25 -20.85 21.78
N ILE A 73 7.82 -19.81 22.51
CA ILE A 73 7.30 -19.89 23.88
C ILE A 73 5.76 -20.03 23.79
N ASP A 74 5.29 -21.21 23.43
CA ASP A 74 3.86 -21.51 23.34
C ASP A 74 3.18 -21.28 24.69
N SER A 75 2.36 -20.23 24.74
CA SER A 75 1.66 -19.77 25.93
C SER A 75 0.13 -19.83 25.75
N GLY A 76 -0.35 -20.59 24.74
CA GLY A 76 -1.75 -20.98 24.61
C GLY A 76 -2.70 -19.93 24.00
N LYS A 77 -3.86 -20.40 23.52
CA LYS A 77 -4.91 -19.58 22.89
C LYS A 77 -5.36 -18.37 23.73
N PHE A 78 -5.28 -18.49 25.05
CA PHE A 78 -5.65 -17.44 25.99
C PHE A 78 -4.68 -16.25 25.94
N ILE A 79 -3.37 -16.51 25.89
CA ILE A 79 -2.34 -15.44 25.90
C ILE A 79 -2.30 -14.71 24.55
N ASN A 80 -2.58 -15.41 23.44
CA ASN A 80 -2.76 -14.77 22.14
C ASN A 80 -4.03 -13.91 22.08
N ALA A 81 -5.13 -14.36 22.68
CA ALA A 81 -6.35 -13.54 22.80
C ALA A 81 -6.13 -12.32 23.72
N LEU A 82 -5.39 -12.49 24.82
CA LEU A 82 -5.04 -11.40 25.74
C LEU A 82 -4.12 -10.37 25.08
N ARG A 83 -3.13 -10.80 24.29
CA ARG A 83 -2.25 -9.90 23.52
C ARG A 83 -3.03 -9.11 22.47
N GLY A 84 -3.98 -9.77 21.78
CA GLY A 84 -4.89 -9.12 20.86
C GLY A 84 -5.83 -8.12 21.53
N SER A 85 -6.15 -8.32 22.82
CA SER A 85 -7.05 -7.44 23.58
C SER A 85 -6.34 -6.26 24.27
N VAL A 86 -5.01 -6.25 24.40
CA VAL A 86 -4.27 -5.12 25.01
C VAL A 86 -4.61 -3.79 24.35
N ARG A 87 -4.61 -3.73 23.02
CA ARG A 87 -4.92 -2.49 22.27
C ARG A 87 -6.35 -1.97 22.57
N PRO A 88 -7.41 -2.79 22.46
CA PRO A 88 -8.76 -2.40 22.90
C PRO A 88 -8.84 -2.01 24.38
N VAL A 89 -8.23 -2.80 25.26
CA VAL A 89 -8.32 -2.62 26.72
C VAL A 89 -7.67 -1.29 27.13
N VAL A 90 -6.49 -0.97 26.62
CA VAL A 90 -5.83 0.31 26.90
C VAL A 90 -6.70 1.48 26.42
N THR A 91 -7.33 1.35 25.24
CA THR A 91 -8.24 2.40 24.75
C THR A 91 -9.43 2.60 25.68
N TYR A 92 -10.07 1.52 26.12
CA TYR A 92 -11.21 1.62 27.03
C TYR A 92 -10.83 2.19 28.39
N LEU A 93 -9.66 1.83 28.93
CA LEU A 93 -9.16 2.42 30.17
C LEU A 93 -8.92 3.93 30.04
N PHE A 94 -8.28 4.37 28.95
CA PHE A 94 -8.07 5.79 28.69
C PHE A 94 -9.40 6.55 28.48
N LEU A 95 -10.32 5.98 27.70
CA LEU A 95 -11.64 6.57 27.50
C LEU A 95 -12.42 6.66 28.81
N LEU A 96 -12.40 5.61 29.63
CA LEU A 96 -13.09 5.58 30.92
C LEU A 96 -12.48 6.58 31.90
N ALA A 97 -11.15 6.67 31.98
CA ALA A 97 -10.46 7.67 32.79
C ALA A 97 -10.80 9.10 32.34
N TYR A 98 -10.85 9.34 31.02
CA TYR A 98 -11.25 10.62 30.46
C TYR A 98 -12.71 10.98 30.80
N LEU A 99 -13.66 10.07 30.57
CA LEU A 99 -15.07 10.27 30.92
C LEU A 99 -15.27 10.50 32.41
N THR A 100 -14.54 9.76 33.25
CA THR A 100 -14.59 9.92 34.72
C THR A 100 -14.10 11.32 35.10
N THR A 101 -12.99 11.77 34.53
CA THR A 101 -12.44 13.11 34.81
C THR A 101 -13.40 14.22 34.39
N LYS A 102 -14.04 14.09 33.20
CA LYS A 102 -15.06 15.04 32.75
C LYS A 102 -16.30 15.02 33.63
N GLY A 103 -16.75 13.84 34.07
CA GLY A 103 -17.85 13.70 35.02
C GLY A 103 -17.57 14.39 36.36
N VAL A 104 -16.37 14.21 36.90
CA VAL A 104 -15.94 14.89 38.14
C VAL A 104 -15.85 16.41 37.94
N MET A 105 -15.35 16.86 36.80
CA MET A 105 -15.27 18.29 36.46
C MET A 105 -16.65 18.94 36.39
N ILE A 106 -17.60 18.33 35.68
CA ILE A 106 -18.99 18.80 35.59
C ILE A 106 -19.64 18.79 36.97
N TYR A 107 -19.46 17.71 37.74
CA TYR A 107 -19.97 17.62 39.10
C TYR A 107 -19.42 18.74 39.99
N ALA A 108 -18.12 19.05 39.91
CA ALA A 108 -17.50 20.13 40.66
C ALA A 108 -18.06 21.51 40.26
N MET A 109 -18.28 21.76 38.97
CA MET A 109 -18.89 23.00 38.47
C MET A 109 -20.31 23.21 39.01
N ILE A 110 -21.11 22.14 39.06
CA ILE A 110 -22.49 22.22 39.56
C ILE A 110 -22.52 22.32 41.09
N ALA A 111 -21.81 21.42 41.78
CA ALA A 111 -21.92 21.28 43.23
C ALA A 111 -21.14 22.36 44.01
N ILE A 112 -20.04 22.88 43.45
CA ILE A 112 -19.18 23.85 44.15
C ILE A 112 -19.43 25.26 43.63
N GLN A 113 -19.59 25.43 42.32
CA GLN A 113 -19.75 26.75 41.70
C GLN A 113 -21.21 27.14 41.45
N ASN A 114 -22.18 26.28 41.77
CA ASN A 114 -23.62 26.49 41.53
C ASN A 114 -23.94 26.90 40.08
N LEU A 115 -23.17 26.37 39.13
CA LEU A 115 -23.44 26.57 37.70
C LEU A 115 -24.63 25.71 37.26
N ASP A 116 -25.43 26.25 36.35
CA ASP A 116 -26.49 25.48 35.71
C ASP A 116 -25.90 24.34 34.87
N TRP A 117 -26.63 23.22 34.78
CA TRP A 117 -26.22 22.01 34.07
C TRP A 117 -25.85 22.30 32.61
N THR A 118 -26.62 23.16 31.94
CA THR A 118 -26.40 23.50 30.53
C THR A 118 -25.08 24.24 30.31
N VAL A 119 -24.77 25.18 31.22
CA VAL A 119 -23.53 25.97 31.19
C VAL A 119 -22.33 25.11 31.56
N ALA A 120 -22.46 24.22 32.55
CA ALA A 120 -21.39 23.34 32.97
C ALA A 120 -20.95 22.37 31.87
N ILE A 121 -21.89 21.84 31.06
CA ILE A 121 -21.56 20.98 29.92
C ILE A 121 -20.83 21.76 28.83
N ASP A 122 -21.32 22.95 28.49
CA ASP A 122 -20.72 23.80 27.45
C ASP A 122 -19.29 24.19 27.83
N MET A 123 -19.05 24.52 29.10
CA MET A 123 -17.71 24.85 29.61
C MET A 123 -16.81 23.62 29.79
N ALA A 124 -17.38 22.44 30.03
CA ALA A 124 -16.63 21.20 30.17
C ALA A 124 -16.10 20.71 28.82
N TRP A 125 -16.78 21.01 27.71
CA TRP A 125 -16.32 20.68 26.37
C TRP A 125 -15.27 21.68 25.89
N ARG A 126 -14.08 21.19 25.54
CA ARG A 126 -12.99 22.00 24.99
C ARG A 126 -12.49 21.38 23.72
N GLU A 127 -12.74 22.05 22.60
CA GLU A 127 -12.37 21.54 21.26
C GLU A 127 -10.87 21.22 21.16
N GLU A 128 -10.03 22.03 21.78
CA GLU A 128 -8.57 21.84 21.82
C GLU A 128 -8.14 20.55 22.52
N THR A 129 -8.79 20.15 23.61
CA THR A 129 -8.41 18.94 24.36
C THR A 129 -9.19 17.72 23.89
N ASP A 130 -10.50 17.90 23.66
CA ASP A 130 -11.42 16.82 23.38
C ASP A 130 -11.26 16.36 21.94
N GLY A 131 -11.10 17.30 21.00
CA GLY A 131 -10.80 17.00 19.60
C GLY A 131 -9.48 16.26 19.43
N VAL A 132 -8.43 16.64 20.18
CA VAL A 132 -7.12 15.96 20.13
C VAL A 132 -7.22 14.54 20.70
N ILE A 133 -7.90 14.35 21.83
CA ILE A 133 -8.06 13.02 22.45
C ILE A 133 -8.88 12.08 21.55
N PHE A 134 -10.01 12.54 20.99
CA PHE A 134 -10.80 11.73 20.07
C PHE A 134 -10.06 11.43 18.77
N SER A 135 -9.37 12.42 18.19
CA SER A 135 -8.51 12.22 17.00
C SER A 135 -7.40 11.21 17.27
N ALA A 136 -6.74 11.27 18.43
CA ALA A 136 -5.72 10.33 18.83
C ALA A 136 -6.28 8.90 18.99
N ILE A 137 -7.46 8.74 19.59
CA ILE A 137 -8.13 7.43 19.74
C ILE A 137 -8.50 6.85 18.37
N ILE A 138 -9.07 7.65 17.48
CA ILE A 138 -9.42 7.23 16.11
C ILE A 138 -8.15 6.85 15.34
N SER A 139 -7.10 7.67 15.44
CA SER A 139 -5.80 7.41 14.82
C SER A 139 -5.13 6.17 15.39
N PHE A 140 -5.32 5.85 16.66
CA PHE A 140 -4.79 4.62 17.25
C PHE A 140 -5.51 3.36 16.73
N TRP A 141 -6.83 3.43 16.52
CA TRP A 141 -7.64 2.30 16.02
C TRP A 141 -7.57 2.09 14.51
N PHE A 142 -7.49 3.19 13.76
CA PHE A 142 -7.55 3.18 12.31
C PHE A 142 -6.25 3.61 11.64
N GLY A 143 -5.27 4.12 12.39
CA GLY A 143 -4.02 4.65 11.86
C GLY A 143 -3.24 3.66 11.04
N ASN A 144 -3.18 2.38 11.42
CA ASN A 144 -2.45 1.39 10.61
C ASN A 144 -3.08 1.18 9.22
N ARG A 145 -4.42 1.27 9.12
CA ARG A 145 -5.17 1.20 7.86
C ARG A 145 -5.09 2.50 7.06
N ALA A 146 -5.06 3.64 7.74
CA ALA A 146 -4.91 4.95 7.11
C ALA A 146 -3.49 5.17 6.57
N MET A 147 -2.47 4.75 7.33
CA MET A 147 -1.05 4.87 6.97
C MET A 147 -0.66 3.94 5.83
N SER A 148 -1.16 2.69 5.79
CA SER A 148 -0.90 1.78 4.66
C SER A 148 -1.49 2.33 3.35
N LYS A 149 -2.71 2.88 3.40
CA LYS A 149 -3.34 3.54 2.24
C LYS A 149 -2.63 4.83 1.83
N ALA A 150 -2.13 5.61 2.79
CA ALA A 150 -1.36 6.83 2.52
C ALA A 150 -0.01 6.52 1.86
N ARG A 151 0.69 5.46 2.29
CA ARG A 151 1.93 4.98 1.65
C ARG A 151 1.68 4.52 0.21
N ALA A 152 0.65 3.70 -0.01
CA ALA A 152 0.26 3.25 -1.35
C ALA A 152 -0.01 4.44 -2.30
N TRP A 153 -0.74 5.46 -1.83
CA TRP A 153 -1.00 6.67 -2.60
C TRP A 153 0.25 7.50 -2.92
N GLN A 154 1.23 7.54 -2.02
CA GLN A 154 2.52 8.20 -2.29
C GLN A 154 3.37 7.45 -3.33
N GLN A 155 3.25 6.12 -3.38
CA GLN A 155 3.94 5.28 -4.35
C GLN A 155 3.35 5.45 -5.76
N ASP A 156 2.01 5.53 -5.87
CA ASP A 156 1.32 5.80 -7.13
C ASP A 156 1.62 7.19 -7.72
N ARG A 157 1.91 8.19 -6.88
CA ARG A 157 2.30 9.54 -7.34
C ARG A 157 3.76 9.67 -7.79
N LYS A 158 4.60 8.68 -7.45
CA LYS A 158 6.03 8.65 -7.82
C LYS A 158 6.29 7.86 -9.11
N ASN A 159 5.34 7.05 -9.55
CA ASN A 159 5.36 6.32 -10.83
C ASN A 159 4.65 7.11 -11.94
#